data_AF-A0A382QTI5-F1
#
_entry.id   AF-A0A382QTI5-F1
#
_cell.length_a   1.000
_cell.length_b   1.000
_cell.length_c   1.000
_cell.angle_alpha   90.00
_cell.angle_beta   90.00
_cell.angle_gamma   90.00
#
_symmetry.space_group_name_H-M   'P 1'
#
loop_
_entity.id
_entity.type
_entity.pdbx_description
1 polymer ?
#
loop_
_entity_poly.entity_id
_entity_poly.type
_entity_poly.pdbx_seq_one_letter_code
_entity_poly.pdbx_strand_id
1 'polypeptide(L)' 'MTSDTLTDLERGDEDCVLRFADGAAFRVSYLSIRCRCQCAKCKPRQENEQRQ' A
#
# COMPACT_ATOMS: atom_id res chain seq x y z
N MET A 1 -7.56 -19.46 -2.22
CA MET A 1 -7.10 -18.11 -1.86
C MET A 1 -7.16 -17.29 -3.14
N THR A 2 -7.77 -16.10 -3.11
CA THR A 2 -7.79 -15.23 -4.29
C THR A 2 -6.40 -14.61 -4.47
N SER A 3 -5.97 -14.43 -5.71
CA SER A 3 -4.60 -13.99 -6.06
C SER A 3 -4.17 -12.68 -5.37
N ASP A 4 -5.14 -11.81 -5.12
CA ASP A 4 -5.05 -10.49 -4.49
C ASP A 4 -5.06 -10.51 -2.95
N THR A 5 -5.05 -11.68 -2.32
CA THR A 5 -4.91 -11.79 -0.85
C THR A 5 -3.47 -11.50 -0.43
N LEU A 6 -3.25 -10.48 0.39
CA LEU A 6 -1.96 -10.22 1.03
C LEU A 6 -1.65 -11.31 2.08
N THR A 7 -0.52 -11.98 1.95
CA THR A 7 -0.11 -13.08 2.84
C THR A 7 0.98 -12.69 3.82
N ASP A 8 1.82 -11.71 3.47
CA ASP A 8 2.90 -11.22 4.33
C ASP A 8 3.22 -9.73 4.08
N LEU A 9 3.62 -9.04 5.16
CA LEU A 9 4.04 -7.63 5.15
C LEU A 9 5.35 -7.52 5.95
N GLU A 10 6.47 -7.51 5.23
CA GLU A 10 7.78 -7.30 5.82
C GLU A 10 8.10 -5.80 5.86
N ARG A 11 8.46 -5.29 7.04
CA ARG A 11 8.79 -3.87 7.25
C ARG A 11 10.28 -3.69 7.39
N GLY A 12 10.85 -2.85 6.53
CA GLY A 12 12.18 -2.28 6.69
C GLY A 12 12.12 -0.88 7.29
N ASP A 13 13.27 -0.21 7.30
CA ASP A 13 13.43 1.14 7.87
C ASP A 13 12.75 2.22 7.02
N GLU A 14 12.82 2.12 5.69
CA GLU A 14 12.30 3.15 4.76
C GLU A 14 11.22 2.64 3.79
N ASP A 15 10.96 1.33 3.81
CA ASP A 15 10.04 0.66 2.89
C ASP A 15 9.46 -0.62 3.50
N CYS A 16 8.48 -1.20 2.80
CA CYS A 16 7.97 -2.52 3.08
C CYS A 16 7.84 -3.38 1.82
N VAL A 17 7.90 -4.69 2.01
CA VAL A 17 7.65 -5.69 0.97
C VAL A 17 6.30 -6.35 1.25
N LEU A 18 5.39 -6.24 0.29
CA LEU A 18 4.07 -6.87 0.27
C LEU A 18 4.16 -8.17 -0.51
N ARG A 19 3.78 -9.31 0.08
CA ARG A 19 3.72 -10.59 -0.62
C ARG A 19 2.28 -11.08 -0.70
N PHE A 20 1.88 -11.56 -1.87
CA PHE A 20 0.51 -11.97 -2.17
C PHE A 20 0.40 -13.48 -2.36
N ALA A 21 -0.83 -14.00 -2.31
CA ALA A 21 -1.11 -15.43 -2.41
C ALA A 21 -0.77 -16.04 -3.78
N ASP A 22 -0.65 -15.22 -4.82
CA ASP A 22 -0.15 -15.61 -6.14
C ASP A 22 1.39 -15.70 -6.23
N GLY A 23 2.09 -15.39 -5.15
CA GLY A 23 3.55 -15.36 -5.08
C GLY A 23 4.16 -14.04 -5.56
N ALA A 24 3.35 -13.06 -5.99
CA ALA A 24 3.87 -11.73 -6.35
C ALA A 24 4.38 -11.00 -5.11
N ALA A 25 5.44 -10.22 -5.31
CA ALA A 25 6.04 -9.40 -4.26
C ALA A 25 6.28 -7.97 -4.76
N PHE A 26 5.90 -6.99 -3.95
CA PHE A 26 6.02 -5.58 -4.29
C PHE A 26 6.71 -4.82 -3.16
N ARG A 27 7.80 -4.13 -3.50
CA ARG A 27 8.48 -3.20 -2.58
C ARG A 27 7.89 -1.81 -2.74
N VAL A 28 7.51 -1.19 -1.63
CA VAL A 28 6.95 0.17 -1.62
C VAL A 28 7.61 1.01 -0.53
N SER A 29 8.12 2.20 -0.91
CA SER A 29 8.72 3.11 0.07
C SER A 29 7.66 3.81 0.93
N TYR A 30 7.98 4.09 2.18
CA TYR A 30 7.09 4.84 3.07
C TYR A 30 6.84 6.27 2.55
N LEU A 31 7.81 6.88 1.88
CA LEU A 31 7.62 8.17 1.22
C LEU A 31 6.53 8.07 0.14
N SER A 32 6.55 7.03 -0.69
CA SER A 32 5.53 6.81 -1.72
C SER A 32 4.14 6.64 -1.12
N ILE A 33 4.03 5.82 -0.04
CA ILE A 33 2.77 5.66 0.71
C ILE A 33 2.30 7.00 1.26
N ARG A 34 3.21 7.80 1.84
CA ARG A 34 2.86 9.08 2.48
C ARG A 34 2.39 10.12 1.47
N CYS A 35 3.08 10.23 0.33
CA CYS A 35 2.73 11.16 -0.75
C CYS A 35 1.39 10.81 -1.41
N ARG A 36 0.98 9.55 -1.37
CA ARG A 36 -0.28 9.05 -1.97
C ARG A 36 -1.34 8.65 -0.94
N CYS A 37 -1.21 9.14 0.30
CA CYS A 37 -2.08 8.76 1.38
C CYS A 37 -3.53 9.21 1.11
N GLN A 38 -4.45 8.24 1.12
CA GLN A 38 -5.87 8.45 0.82
C GLN A 38 -6.72 8.86 2.04
N CYS A 39 -6.07 9.28 3.14
CA CYS A 39 -6.77 9.70 4.34
C CYS A 39 -7.39 11.10 4.17
N ALA A 40 -8.40 11.41 4.99
CA ALA A 40 -9.09 12.69 4.91
C ALA A 40 -8.23 13.91 5.33
N LYS A 41 -7.06 13.69 5.95
CA LYS A 41 -6.20 14.74 6.52
C LYS A 41 -5.09 15.22 5.57
N CYS A 42 -4.67 14.41 4.61
CA CYS A 42 -3.60 14.77 3.69
C CYS A 42 -4.06 15.82 2.67
N LYS A 43 -3.15 16.73 2.31
CA LYS A 43 -3.38 17.78 1.30
C LYS A 43 -2.27 17.76 0.22
N PRO A 44 -2.59 18.00 -1.05
CA PRO A 44 -3.94 18.06 -1.60
C PRO A 44 -4.67 16.72 -1.41
N ARG A 45 -5.99 16.80 -1.26
CA ARG A 45 -6.80 15.60 -1.05
C ARG A 45 -6.72 14.74 -2.31
N GLN A 46 -6.39 13.47 -2.14
CA GLN A 46 -6.29 12.51 -3.24
C GLN A 46 -7.69 12.01 -3.63
N GLU A 47 -7.92 11.78 -4.91
CA GLU A 47 -9.14 11.12 -5.40
C GLU A 47 -9.18 9.67 -4.92
N ASN A 48 -10.34 9.26 -4.39
CA ASN A 48 -10.55 7.93 -3.84
C ASN A 48 -11.97 7.45 -4.12
N GLU A 49 -12.10 6.47 -5.02
CA GLU A 49 -13.37 5.88 -5.45
C GLU A 49 -14.04 5.06 -4.33
N GLN A 50 -13.29 4.59 -3.33
CA GLN A 50 -13.84 3.85 -2.19
C GLN A 50 -14.55 4.76 -1.17
N ARG A 51 -14.54 6.08 -1.39
CA ARG A 51 -15.21 7.08 -0.53
C ARG A 51 -16.52 7.61 -1.12
N GLN A 52 -17.08 6.95 -2.13
CA GLN A 52 -18.41 7.26 -2.66
C GLN A 52 -19.50 7.16 -1.57
#